data_AF-A0A8J2L3D8-F1
#
_entry.id   AF-A0A8J2L3D8-F1
#
_cell.length_a   1.000
_cell.length_b   1.000
_cell.length_c   1.000
_cell.angle_alpha   90.00
_cell.angle_beta   90.00
_cell.angle_gamma   90.00
#
_symmetry.space_group_name_H-M   'P 1'
#
loop_
_entity.id
_entity.type
_entity.pdbx_description
1 polymer ?
#
loop_
_entity_poly.entity_id
_entity_poly.type
_entity_poly.pdbx_seq_one_letter_code
_entity_poly.pdbx_strand_id
1 'polypeptide(L)'
;MVFATDSNITSINGCLEWLVKNADENAEVNQLFLRNLKFYSLASLVIELAVLGHEIKPEYSSEIQQFRLSGSAENLLGSGCYDYRGEITCRYHNKEDYSQKMHICCLNYIVRRIFIILEEFCEVYSCSMTDRHKIATFRGSKMPDYLKERLPQP
;
A
#
# COMPACT_ATOMS: atom_id res chain seq x y z
N MET A 1 6.62 7.72 -8.91
CA MET A 1 6.75 7.89 -7.44
C MET A 1 6.05 6.72 -6.77
N VAL A 2 6.67 6.12 -5.75
CA VAL A 2 6.13 4.97 -5.01
C VAL A 2 6.31 5.22 -3.51
N PHE A 3 5.29 4.92 -2.71
CA PHE A 3 5.38 4.92 -1.25
C PHE A 3 5.45 3.48 -0.74
N ALA A 4 6.42 3.20 0.13
CA ALA A 4 6.61 1.89 0.74
C ALA A 4 7.12 2.05 2.18
N THR A 5 7.04 0.99 2.98
CA THR A 5 7.71 0.99 4.28
C THR A 5 9.22 0.95 4.08
N ASP A 6 9.97 1.60 4.97
CA ASP A 6 11.42 1.73 4.86
C ASP A 6 12.11 0.36 4.79
N SER A 7 11.59 -0.61 5.55
CA SER A 7 12.02 -2.02 5.52
C SER A 7 11.89 -2.71 4.16
N ASN A 8 10.98 -2.24 3.30
CA ASN A 8 10.69 -2.86 2.01
C ASN A 8 11.30 -2.10 0.82
N ILE A 9 11.70 -0.83 0.98
CA ILE A 9 12.24 -0.02 -0.13
C ILE A 9 13.46 -0.70 -0.77
N THR A 10 14.41 -1.18 0.04
CA THR A 10 15.62 -1.87 -0.44
C THR A 10 15.27 -3.13 -1.24
N SER A 11 14.37 -3.95 -0.71
CA SER A 11 13.93 -5.20 -1.36
C SER A 11 13.20 -4.93 -2.68
N ILE A 12 12.33 -3.93 -2.71
CA ILE A 12 11.59 -3.56 -3.94
C ILE A 12 12.56 -3.04 -5.01
N ASN A 13 13.52 -2.20 -4.64
CA ASN A 13 14.55 -1.73 -5.58
C ASN A 13 15.35 -2.91 -6.17
N GLY A 14 15.82 -3.83 -5.33
CA GLY A 14 16.54 -5.02 -5.81
C GLY A 14 15.69 -5.90 -6.75
N CYS A 15 14.40 -6.09 -6.44
CA CYS A 15 13.49 -6.82 -7.32
C CYS A 15 13.31 -6.11 -8.68
N LEU A 16 13.17 -4.78 -8.69
CA LEU A 16 13.01 -4.01 -9.93
C LEU A 16 14.29 -4.02 -10.76
N GLU A 17 15.46 -3.85 -10.14
CA GLU A 17 16.76 -3.98 -10.80
C GLU A 17 16.90 -5.35 -11.47
N TRP A 18 16.52 -6.42 -10.76
CA TRP A 18 16.53 -7.77 -11.30
C TRP A 18 15.55 -7.92 -12.48
N LEU A 19 14.32 -7.42 -12.36
CA LEU A 19 13.33 -7.48 -13.44
C LEU A 19 13.82 -6.75 -14.69
N VAL A 20 14.37 -5.54 -14.54
CA VAL A 20 14.88 -4.75 -15.66
C VAL A 20 16.08 -5.43 -16.33
N LYS A 21 16.98 -6.04 -15.55
CA LYS A 21 18.14 -6.77 -16.09
C LYS A 21 17.74 -8.00 -16.93
N ASN A 22 16.60 -8.62 -16.63
CA ASN A 22 16.12 -9.82 -17.29
C ASN A 22 14.96 -9.55 -18.27
N ALA A 23 14.58 -8.29 -18.48
CA ALA A 23 13.60 -7.93 -19.48
C ALA A 23 14.31 -7.81 -20.85
N ASP A 24 14.09 -8.79 -21.73
CA ASP A 24 14.69 -8.82 -23.08
C ASP A 24 14.21 -7.67 -23.98
N GLU A 25 13.08 -7.04 -23.66
CA GLU A 25 12.50 -5.95 -24.44
C GLU A 25 12.76 -4.59 -23.80
N ASN A 26 13.25 -3.63 -24.59
CA ASN A 26 13.38 -2.22 -24.24
C ASN A 26 14.27 -1.94 -22.99
N ALA A 27 15.42 -2.62 -22.89
CA ALA A 27 16.35 -2.49 -21.77
C ALA A 27 16.69 -1.02 -21.41
N GLU A 28 16.95 -0.16 -22.40
CA GLU A 28 17.24 1.27 -22.15
C GLU A 28 16.05 2.03 -21.54
N VAL A 29 14.83 1.78 -22.03
CA VAL A 29 13.60 2.39 -21.51
C VAL A 29 13.34 1.92 -20.08
N ASN A 30 13.49 0.63 -19.82
CA ASN A 30 13.29 0.04 -18.51
C ASN A 30 14.33 0.54 -17.49
N GLN A 31 15.59 0.69 -17.92
CA GLN A 31 16.65 1.30 -17.11
C GLN A 31 16.37 2.78 -16.82
N LEU A 32 15.90 3.54 -17.82
CA LEU A 32 15.51 4.94 -17.62
C LEU A 32 14.32 5.08 -16.66
N PHE A 33 13.32 4.20 -16.76
CA PHE A 33 12.21 4.14 -15.82
C PHE A 33 12.70 3.91 -14.39
N LEU A 34 13.57 2.93 -14.19
CA LEU A 34 14.10 2.58 -12.88
C LEU A 34 14.89 3.74 -12.25
N ARG A 35 15.78 4.39 -13.02
CA ARG A 35 16.55 5.56 -12.56
C ARG A 35 15.66 6.73 -12.13
N ASN A 36 14.50 6.87 -12.74
CA ASN A 36 13.55 7.95 -12.44
C ASN A 36 12.52 7.56 -11.37
N LEU A 37 12.47 6.28 -10.97
CA LEU A 37 11.54 5.81 -9.96
C LEU A 37 12.01 6.22 -8.56
N LYS A 38 11.30 7.17 -7.97
CA LYS A 38 11.56 7.64 -6.60
C LYS A 38 10.70 6.89 -5.59
N PHE A 39 11.35 6.37 -4.56
CA PHE A 39 10.74 5.77 -3.37
C PHE A 39 10.68 6.77 -2.24
N TYR A 40 9.56 6.76 -1.53
CA TYR A 40 9.32 7.59 -0.35
C TYR A 40 8.79 6.71 0.79
N SER A 41 9.11 7.11 2.01
CA SER A 41 8.60 6.45 3.21
C SER A 41 7.09 6.63 3.32
N LEU A 42 6.37 5.52 3.49
CA LEU A 42 4.94 5.53 3.75
C LEU A 42 4.63 6.17 5.12
N ALA A 43 5.52 6.01 6.10
CA ALA A 43 5.37 6.65 7.41
C ALA A 43 5.48 8.18 7.30
N SER A 44 6.43 8.69 6.49
CA SER A 44 6.52 10.13 6.21
C SER A 44 5.26 10.65 5.53
N LEU A 45 4.67 9.92 4.57
CA LEU A 45 3.40 10.33 3.95
C LEU A 45 2.29 10.49 5.00
N VAL A 46 2.16 9.53 5.93
CA VAL A 46 1.15 9.58 6.99
C VAL A 46 1.36 10.76 7.93
N ILE A 47 2.61 11.08 8.27
CA ILE A 47 2.94 12.27 9.09
C ILE A 47 2.52 13.56 8.36
N GLU A 48 2.89 13.70 7.09
CA GLU A 48 2.54 14.88 6.30
C GLU A 48 1.02 15.03 6.14
N LEU A 49 0.29 13.94 5.93
CA LEU A 49 -1.17 13.95 5.91
C LEU A 49 -1.75 14.37 7.27
N ALA A 50 -1.19 13.92 8.38
CA ALA A 50 -1.65 14.31 9.71
C ALA A 50 -1.39 15.80 10.00
N VAL A 51 -0.22 16.32 9.62
CA VAL A 51 0.13 17.73 9.78
C VAL A 51 -0.80 18.61 8.94
N LEU A 52 -0.93 18.32 7.64
CA LEU A 52 -1.83 19.05 6.74
C LEU A 52 -3.30 18.92 7.17
N GLY A 53 -3.69 17.75 7.67
CA GLY A 53 -5.03 17.51 8.17
C GLY A 53 -5.39 18.43 9.34
N HIS A 54 -4.47 18.66 10.27
CA HIS A 54 -4.65 19.60 11.38
C HIS A 54 -4.70 21.06 10.90
N GLU A 55 -3.90 21.42 9.89
CA GLU A 55 -3.95 22.77 9.30
C GLU A 55 -5.31 23.07 8.65
N ILE A 56 -5.94 22.07 8.04
CA ILE A 56 -7.26 22.19 7.40
C ILE A 56 -8.39 22.12 8.42
N LYS A 57 -8.29 21.20 9.38
CA LYS A 57 -9.29 20.91 10.40
C LYS A 57 -8.62 20.96 11.78
N PRO A 58 -8.53 22.13 12.43
CA PRO A 58 -7.83 22.29 13.70
C PRO A 58 -8.34 21.40 14.83
N GLU A 59 -9.58 20.90 14.75
CA GLU A 59 -10.14 19.95 15.71
C GLU A 59 -9.56 18.53 15.56
N TYR A 60 -8.98 18.19 14.41
CA TYR A 60 -8.24 16.95 14.23
C TYR A 60 -6.93 17.03 15.02
N SER A 61 -6.81 16.18 16.04
CA SER A 61 -5.64 16.13 16.92
C SER A 61 -5.23 14.67 17.06
N SER A 62 -4.04 14.34 16.55
CA SER A 62 -3.47 13.00 16.63
C SER A 62 -2.04 13.05 17.15
N GLU A 63 -1.62 11.99 17.84
CA GLU A 63 -0.23 11.85 18.31
C GLU A 63 0.77 11.89 17.14
N ILE A 64 0.36 11.40 15.97
CA ILE A 64 1.16 11.45 14.73
C ILE A 64 1.46 12.89 14.36
N GLN A 65 0.46 13.77 14.37
CA GLN A 65 0.65 15.19 14.05
C GLN A 65 1.47 15.92 15.12
N GLN A 66 1.23 15.63 16.40
CA GLN A 66 1.87 16.33 17.52
C GLN A 66 3.36 15.99 17.64
N PHE A 67 3.69 14.70 17.62
CA PHE A 67 5.05 14.25 17.88
C PHE A 67 5.86 13.99 16.61
N ARG A 68 5.19 13.82 15.45
CA ARG A 68 5.82 13.56 14.14
C ARG A 68 6.83 12.40 14.18
N LEU A 69 6.55 11.40 15.01
CA LEU A 69 7.39 10.23 15.17
C LEU A 69 7.01 9.18 14.12
N SER A 70 8.00 8.71 13.36
CA SER A 70 7.79 7.62 12.38
C SER A 70 7.18 6.37 13.03
N GLY A 71 7.55 6.05 14.26
CA GLY A 71 6.97 4.91 15.00
C GLY A 71 5.46 5.02 15.22
N SER A 72 4.92 6.23 15.45
CA SER A 72 3.48 6.44 15.59
C SER A 72 2.74 6.20 14.27
N ALA A 73 3.32 6.65 13.15
CA ALA A 73 2.78 6.39 11.83
C ALA A 73 2.86 4.90 11.45
N GLU A 74 3.96 4.23 11.79
CA GLU A 74 4.10 2.79 11.60
C GLU A 74 3.11 1.98 12.45
N ASN A 75 2.84 2.41 13.69
CA ASN A 75 1.84 1.79 14.53
C ASN A 75 0.43 1.90 13.93
N LEU A 76 0.06 3.05 13.37
CA LEU A 76 -1.21 3.20 12.66
C LEU A 76 -1.28 2.24 11.47
N LEU A 77 -0.26 2.24 10.60
CA LEU A 77 -0.17 1.38 9.41
C LEU A 77 -0.11 -0.12 9.76
N GLY A 78 0.37 -0.44 10.96
CA GLY A 78 0.46 -1.78 11.52
C GLY A 78 -0.76 -2.21 12.33
N SER A 79 -1.78 -1.36 12.45
CA SER A 79 -2.99 -1.70 13.21
C SER A 79 -3.65 -2.97 12.67
N GLY A 80 -3.93 -3.91 13.56
CA GLY A 80 -4.42 -5.25 13.21
C GLY A 80 -5.89 -5.30 12.74
N CYS A 81 -6.52 -4.15 12.49
CA CYS A 81 -7.94 -4.00 12.19
C CYS A 81 -8.40 -4.78 10.95
N TYR A 82 -7.47 -5.17 10.07
CA TYR A 82 -7.75 -5.89 8.81
C TYR A 82 -6.93 -7.18 8.60
N ASP A 83 -6.29 -7.70 9.64
CA ASP A 83 -5.37 -8.85 9.52
C ASP A 83 -6.02 -10.13 8.98
N TYR A 84 -7.33 -10.31 9.20
CA TYR A 84 -8.05 -11.56 8.91
C TYR A 84 -8.99 -11.46 7.69
N ARG A 85 -8.90 -10.39 6.89
CA ARG A 85 -9.80 -10.15 5.74
C ARG A 85 -9.34 -10.95 4.52
N GLY A 86 -10.10 -11.98 4.14
CA GLY A 86 -9.80 -12.81 2.96
C GLY A 86 -9.98 -12.08 1.63
N GLU A 87 -10.86 -11.07 1.59
CA GLU A 87 -11.27 -10.33 0.39
C GLU A 87 -10.13 -9.50 -0.22
N ILE A 88 -9.13 -9.15 0.59
CA ILE A 88 -7.95 -8.38 0.18
C ILE A 88 -6.73 -9.27 -0.10
N THR A 89 -6.90 -10.59 -0.05
CA THR A 89 -5.83 -11.56 -0.28
C THR A 89 -5.85 -12.04 -1.74
N CYS A 90 -4.68 -12.27 -2.34
CA CYS A 90 -4.63 -12.79 -3.71
C CYS A 90 -5.15 -14.24 -3.77
N ARG A 91 -5.60 -14.67 -4.96
CA ARG A 91 -6.20 -16.01 -5.16
C ARG A 91 -5.32 -17.16 -4.65
N TYR A 92 -4.00 -17.04 -4.85
CA TYR A 92 -3.02 -18.02 -4.40
C TYR A 92 -2.98 -18.11 -2.87
N HIS A 93 -2.77 -16.97 -2.20
CA HIS A 93 -2.65 -16.94 -0.75
C HIS A 93 -4.01 -17.04 -0.02
N ASN A 94 -5.15 -17.05 -0.72
CA ASN A 94 -6.47 -17.12 -0.08
C ASN A 94 -6.68 -18.44 0.69
N LYS A 95 -5.94 -19.49 0.34
CA LYS A 95 -5.99 -20.80 0.99
C LYS A 95 -5.07 -20.93 2.21
N GLU A 96 -4.15 -20.00 2.41
CA GLU A 96 -3.20 -20.02 3.53
C GLU A 96 -3.86 -19.64 4.85
N ASP A 97 -3.20 -19.95 5.97
CA ASP A 97 -3.67 -19.51 7.29
C ASP A 97 -3.68 -17.97 7.40
N TYR A 98 -4.67 -17.42 8.11
CA TYR A 98 -4.85 -15.96 8.20
C TYR A 98 -3.62 -15.22 8.74
N SER A 99 -2.97 -15.76 9.77
CA SER A 99 -1.75 -15.18 10.33
C SER A 99 -0.57 -15.21 9.35
N GLN A 100 -0.57 -16.11 8.36
CA GLN A 100 0.47 -16.13 7.34
C GLN A 100 0.14 -15.14 6.21
N LYS A 101 -1.13 -15.06 5.80
CA LYS A 101 -1.63 -14.15 4.74
C LYS A 101 -1.16 -12.71 4.94
N MET A 102 -1.21 -12.20 6.17
CA MET A 102 -0.82 -10.82 6.51
C MET A 102 0.66 -10.51 6.27
N HIS A 103 1.53 -11.53 6.25
CA HIS A 103 2.97 -11.38 6.07
C HIS A 103 3.45 -11.75 4.68
N ILE A 104 2.78 -12.69 4.01
CA ILE A 104 3.24 -13.24 2.72
C ILE A 104 2.50 -12.67 1.52
N CYS A 105 1.30 -12.11 1.70
CA CYS A 105 0.50 -11.59 0.59
C CYS A 105 0.72 -10.08 0.42
N CYS A 106 1.48 -9.68 -0.60
CA CYS A 106 1.70 -8.26 -0.93
C CYS A 106 0.39 -7.49 -1.18
N LEU A 107 -0.62 -8.14 -1.79
CA LEU A 107 -1.92 -7.50 -2.01
C LEU A 107 -2.60 -7.15 -0.69
N ASN A 108 -2.66 -8.10 0.25
CA ASN A 108 -3.23 -7.89 1.58
C ASN A 108 -2.47 -6.77 2.30
N TYR A 109 -1.14 -6.87 2.30
CA TYR A 109 -0.24 -5.91 2.94
C TYR A 109 -0.49 -4.47 2.48
N ILE A 110 -0.61 -4.24 1.17
CA ILE A 110 -0.80 -2.92 0.57
C ILE A 110 -2.23 -2.42 0.80
N VAL A 111 -3.23 -3.25 0.48
CA VAL A 111 -4.64 -2.84 0.50
C VAL A 111 -5.08 -2.47 1.92
N ARG A 112 -4.63 -3.22 2.94
CA ARG A 112 -4.88 -2.88 4.35
C ARG A 112 -4.44 -1.47 4.70
N ARG A 113 -3.20 -1.11 4.34
CA ARG A 113 -2.62 0.21 4.65
C ARG A 113 -3.35 1.34 3.95
N ILE A 114 -3.78 1.12 2.71
CA ILE A 114 -4.58 2.09 1.98
C ILE A 114 -5.91 2.35 2.71
N PHE A 115 -6.63 1.31 3.13
CA PHE A 115 -7.89 1.50 3.86
C PHE A 115 -7.70 2.17 5.21
N ILE A 116 -6.66 1.83 5.97
CA ILE A 116 -6.30 2.52 7.22
C ILE A 116 -6.09 4.02 6.99
N ILE A 117 -5.31 4.38 5.95
CA ILE A 117 -5.06 5.79 5.60
C ILE A 117 -6.37 6.49 5.21
N LEU A 118 -7.21 5.85 4.41
CA LEU A 118 -8.48 6.43 3.98
C LEU A 118 -9.42 6.66 5.16
N GLU A 119 -9.52 5.71 6.08
CA GLU A 119 -10.36 5.84 7.27
C GLU A 119 -9.88 6.91 8.23
N GLU A 120 -8.55 7.02 8.41
CA GLU A 120 -7.97 8.06 9.25
C GLU A 120 -8.21 9.47 8.67
N PHE A 121 -8.01 9.64 7.36
CA PHE A 121 -7.89 10.97 6.77
C PHE A 121 -9.10 11.45 5.97
N CYS A 122 -9.98 10.59 5.44
CA CYS A 122 -11.06 11.06 4.57
C CYS A 122 -11.96 12.12 5.24
N GLU A 123 -12.36 11.90 6.50
CA GLU A 123 -13.17 12.86 7.24
C GLU A 123 -12.42 14.16 7.57
N VAL A 124 -11.10 14.08 7.75
CA VAL A 124 -10.24 15.25 8.01
C VAL A 124 -10.21 16.17 6.80
N TYR A 125 -10.14 15.60 5.59
CA TYR A 125 -10.13 16.33 4.32
C TYR A 125 -11.53 16.59 3.74
N SER A 126 -12.59 16.48 4.54
CA SER A 126 -13.99 16.66 4.09
C SER A 126 -14.38 15.80 2.88
N CYS A 127 -13.70 14.66 2.72
CA CYS A 127 -13.98 13.70 1.66
C CYS A 127 -15.06 12.73 2.14
N SER A 128 -16.16 12.65 1.40
CA SER A 128 -17.24 11.71 1.71
C SER A 128 -16.79 10.26 1.46
N MET A 129 -16.85 9.43 2.49
CA MET A 129 -16.57 8.00 2.40
C MET A 129 -17.61 7.30 1.53
N THR A 130 -17.24 7.01 0.28
CA THR A 130 -18.02 6.13 -0.62
C THR A 130 -17.65 4.66 -0.45
N ASP A 131 -18.41 3.78 -1.11
CA ASP A 131 -18.10 2.34 -1.16
C ASP A 131 -16.74 2.01 -1.79
N ARG A 132 -16.03 2.96 -2.41
CA ARG A 132 -14.66 2.72 -2.87
C ARG A 132 -13.63 2.77 -1.74
N HIS A 133 -13.98 3.38 -0.61
CA HIS A 133 -13.11 3.56 0.55
C HIS A 133 -13.42 2.57 1.68
N LYS A 134 -14.38 1.66 1.46
CA LYS A 134 -14.73 0.62 2.44
C LYS A 134 -14.10 -0.69 2.03
N ILE A 135 -13.47 -1.38 2.98
CA ILE A 135 -12.85 -2.67 2.70
C ILE A 135 -13.86 -3.76 2.32
N ALA A 136 -15.07 -3.72 2.89
CA ALA A 136 -16.13 -4.71 2.67
C ALA A 136 -16.65 -4.75 1.23
N THR A 137 -16.43 -3.68 0.46
CA THR A 137 -16.85 -3.51 -0.92
C THR A 137 -15.70 -3.69 -1.91
N PHE A 138 -14.49 -3.97 -1.42
CA PHE A 138 -13.33 -4.27 -2.25
C PHE A 138 -13.52 -5.61 -2.96
N ARG A 139 -13.51 -5.61 -4.29
CA ARG A 139 -13.74 -6.80 -5.13
C ARG A 139 -12.46 -7.48 -5.61
N GLY A 140 -11.34 -7.27 -4.89
CA GLY A 140 -10.03 -7.77 -5.29
C GLY A 140 -9.37 -6.92 -6.37
N SER A 141 -8.09 -7.18 -6.64
CA SER A 141 -7.43 -6.63 -7.82
C SER A 141 -7.99 -7.29 -9.07
N LYS A 142 -8.41 -6.47 -10.06
CA LYS A 142 -8.67 -7.01 -11.41
C LYS A 142 -7.34 -7.50 -11.95
N MET A 143 -7.25 -8.78 -12.26
CA MET A 143 -6.10 -9.31 -13.00
C MET A 143 -6.05 -8.57 -14.34
N PRO A 144 -4.93 -7.92 -14.69
CA PRO A 144 -4.80 -7.27 -15.98
C PRO A 144 -5.07 -8.27 -17.11
N ASP A 145 -5.76 -7.83 -18.16
CA ASP A 145 -6.23 -8.73 -19.22
C ASP A 145 -5.07 -9.49 -19.90
N TYR A 146 -3.90 -8.84 -20.04
CA TYR A 146 -2.69 -9.47 -20.60
C TYR A 146 -2.11 -10.62 -19.76
N LEU A 147 -2.49 -10.74 -18.48
CA LEU A 147 -2.12 -11.89 -17.63
C LEU A 147 -3.17 -13.01 -17.66
N LYS A 148 -4.41 -12.72 -18.07
CA LYS A 148 -5.49 -13.74 -18.18
C LYS A 148 -5.23 -14.75 -19.28
N GLU A 149 -4.51 -14.34 -20.31
CA GLU A 149 -4.17 -15.18 -21.46
C GLU A 149 -2.97 -16.10 -21.22
N ARG A 150 -2.15 -15.83 -20.18
CA ARG A 150 -0.89 -16.54 -19.91
C ARG A 150 -0.96 -17.54 -18.76
N LEU A 151 -2.06 -17.58 -18.01
CA LEU A 151 -2.24 -18.56 -16.94
C LEU A 151 -3.14 -19.71 -17.43
N PRO A 152 -2.82 -20.97 -17.11
CA PRO A 152 -3.72 -22.08 -17.39
C PRO A 152 -5.06 -21.80 -16.68
N GLN A 153 -6.14 -21.83 -17.45
CA GLN A 153 -7.50 -21.77 -16.94
C GLN A 153 -7.76 -23.05 -16.11
N PRO A 154 -8.58 -22.97 -15.04
CA PRO A 154 -8.94 -24.14 -14.23
C PRO A 154 -9.65 -25.23 -15.04
#